data_AF-J0YNU2-F1
#
_entry.id   AF-J0YNU2-F1
#
_cell.length_a   1.000
_cell.length_b   1.000
_cell.length_c   1.000
_cell.angle_alpha   90.00
_cell.angle_beta   90.00
_cell.angle_gamma   90.00
#
_symmetry.space_group_name_H-M   'P 1'
#
loop_
_entity.id
_entity.type
_entity.pdbx_description
1 polymer ?
#
loop_
_entity_poly.entity_id
_entity_poly.type
_entity_poly.pdbx_seq_one_letter_code
_entity_poly.pdbx_strand_id
1 'polypeptide(L)'
;MAFVENSEKYQVINRGHSLSKHRKGGLPYDEARKAMFSHYTRLGNLDKARLTTVEKAIIDTRRNNMKVMRKLYEKMQGKPIPKIL
;
A
#
# COMPACT_ATOMS: atom_id res chain seq x y z
N MET A 1 9.72 0.69 10.58
CA MET A 1 9.01 1.72 9.79
C MET A 1 9.75 3.07 9.65
N ALA A 2 10.98 3.21 10.16
CA ALA A 2 11.71 4.49 10.22
C ALA A 2 12.26 5.06 8.88
N PHE A 3 12.20 4.31 7.78
CA PHE A 3 12.76 4.74 6.48
C PHE A 3 11.82 5.62 5.65
N VAL A 4 10.51 5.53 5.90
CA VAL A 4 9.48 6.18 5.06
C VAL A 4 9.14 7.58 5.53
N GLU A 5 9.32 7.85 6.83
CA GLU A 5 9.16 9.19 7.42
C GLU A 5 10.35 10.10 7.10
N ASN A 6 11.51 9.52 6.76
CA ASN A 6 12.67 10.26 6.30
C ASN A 6 12.66 10.34 4.77
N SER A 7 12.33 11.53 4.25
CA SER A 7 12.20 11.79 2.82
C SER A 7 13.46 11.41 2.00
N GLU A 8 14.66 11.71 2.51
CA GLU A 8 15.92 11.40 1.82
C GLU A 8 16.15 9.90 1.69
N LYS A 9 15.86 9.16 2.77
CA LYS A 9 15.93 7.70 2.78
C LYS A 9 14.90 7.07 1.83
N TYR A 10 13.70 7.64 1.76
CA TYR A 10 12.67 7.17 0.84
C TYR A 10 13.00 7.48 -0.63
N GLN A 11 13.71 8.58 -0.92
CA GLN A 11 14.16 8.87 -2.29
C GLN A 11 15.06 7.77 -2.87
N VAL A 12 15.91 7.12 -2.06
CA VAL A 12 16.73 5.99 -2.51
C VAL A 12 15.85 4.84 -3.00
N ILE A 13 14.79 4.52 -2.25
CA ILE A 13 13.80 3.50 -2.64
C ILE A 13 13.08 3.92 -3.93
N ASN A 14 12.70 5.19 -4.03
CA ASN A 14 12.03 5.73 -5.22
C ASN A 14 12.91 5.64 -6.48
N ARG A 15 14.21 5.96 -6.36
CA ARG A 15 15.18 5.84 -7.46
C ARG A 15 15.44 4.39 -7.84
N GLY A 16 15.53 3.49 -6.86
CA GLY A 16 15.67 2.04 -7.09
C GLY A 16 14.50 1.42 -7.85
N HIS A 17 13.32 2.06 -7.83
CA HIS A 17 12.12 1.66 -8.58
C HIS A 17 11.84 2.61 -9.76
N SER A 18 12.88 3.12 -10.43
CA SER A 18 12.73 4.06 -11.55
C SER A 18 12.05 3.46 -12.78
N LEU A 19 12.28 2.17 -13.07
CA LEU A 19 11.70 1.50 -14.23
C LEU A 19 10.17 1.37 -14.10
N SER A 20 9.45 1.59 -15.19
CA SER A 20 7.98 1.52 -15.24
C SER A 20 7.41 0.20 -14.71
N LYS A 21 8.05 -0.93 -15.03
CA LYS A 21 7.67 -2.27 -14.53
C LYS A 21 7.70 -2.42 -13.00
N HIS A 22 8.42 -1.55 -12.31
CA HIS A 22 8.53 -1.51 -10.86
C HIS A 22 7.69 -0.41 -10.23
N ARG A 23 6.77 0.20 -10.99
CA ARG A 23 5.88 1.27 -10.53
C ARG A 23 4.42 0.91 -10.78
N LYS A 24 3.53 1.44 -9.94
CA LYS A 24 2.08 1.37 -10.13
C LYS A 24 1.47 2.73 -9.86
N GLY A 25 0.73 3.29 -10.82
CA GLY A 25 0.16 4.63 -10.70
C GLY A 25 1.22 5.71 -10.42
N GLY A 26 2.41 5.58 -11.02
CA GLY A 26 3.53 6.50 -10.82
C GLY A 26 4.32 6.31 -9.52
N LEU A 27 3.86 5.46 -8.59
CA LEU A 27 4.50 5.21 -7.29
C LEU A 27 5.41 3.97 -7.33
N PRO A 28 6.52 3.94 -6.57
CA PRO A 28 7.34 2.75 -6.38
C PRO A 28 6.50 1.56 -5.92
N TYR A 29 6.55 0.42 -6.63
CA TYR A 29 5.92 -0.81 -6.16
C TYR A 29 6.87 -1.57 -5.21
N ASP A 30 7.20 -0.90 -4.11
CA ASP A 30 8.09 -1.38 -3.06
C ASP A 30 7.46 -2.49 -2.20
N GLU A 31 8.27 -3.09 -1.32
CA GLU A 31 7.84 -4.22 -0.48
C GLU A 31 6.70 -3.87 0.47
N ALA A 32 6.64 -2.64 0.96
CA ALA A 32 5.52 -2.20 1.80
C ALA A 32 4.22 -2.15 1.01
N ARG A 33 4.22 -1.58 -0.20
CA ARG A 33 3.05 -1.58 -1.09
C ARG A 33 2.66 -2.99 -1.53
N LYS A 34 3.63 -3.85 -1.84
CA LYS A 34 3.38 -5.27 -2.18
C LYS A 34 2.71 -6.00 -1.02
N ALA A 35 3.23 -5.85 0.20
CA ALA A 35 2.67 -6.47 1.40
C ALA A 35 1.23 -5.99 1.65
N MET A 36 0.97 -4.68 1.55
CA MET A 36 -0.38 -4.13 1.72
C MET A 36 -1.36 -4.66 0.67
N PHE A 37 -0.94 -4.69 -0.61
CA PHE A 37 -1.76 -5.21 -1.70
C PHE A 37 -2.05 -6.71 -1.54
N SER A 38 -1.02 -7.48 -1.18
CA SER A 38 -1.14 -8.92 -0.90
C SER A 38 -2.12 -9.19 0.24
N HIS A 39 -2.00 -8.48 1.37
CA HIS A 39 -2.91 -8.62 2.50
C HIS A 39 -4.35 -8.22 2.14
N TYR A 40 -4.54 -7.09 1.44
CA TYR A 40 -5.86 -6.68 0.97
C TYR A 40 -6.51 -7.76 0.08
N THR A 41 -5.72 -8.37 -0.82
CA THR A 41 -6.17 -9.43 -1.71
C THR A 41 -6.56 -10.68 -0.94
N ARG A 42 -5.72 -11.12 0.02
CA ARG A 42 -6.01 -12.28 0.88
C ARG A 42 -7.29 -12.10 1.68
N LEU A 43 -7.52 -10.90 2.24
CA LEU A 43 -8.78 -10.59 2.92
C LEU A 43 -9.98 -10.68 1.98
N GLY A 44 -9.85 -10.21 0.73
CA GLY A 44 -10.92 -10.32 -0.26
C GLY A 44 -11.19 -11.76 -0.71
N ASN A 45 -10.17 -12.62 -0.71
CA ASN A 45 -10.36 -14.04 -0.98
C ASN A 45 -11.03 -14.74 0.21
N LEU A 46 -10.68 -14.36 1.45
CA LEU A 46 -11.31 -14.88 2.65
C LEU A 46 -12.80 -14.53 2.71
N ASP A 47 -13.18 -13.33 2.28
CA ASP A 47 -14.58 -12.86 2.23
C ASP A 47 -15.49 -13.67 1.31
N LYS A 48 -14.92 -14.44 0.36
CA LYS A 48 -15.68 -15.34 -0.52
C LYS A 48 -16.13 -16.62 0.17
N ALA A 49 -15.60 -16.94 1.35
CA ALA A 49 -15.99 -18.11 2.11
C ALA A 49 -17.38 -17.94 2.75
N ARG A 50 -17.96 -19.06 3.21
CA ARG A 50 -19.23 -19.04 3.97
C ARG A 50 -18.96 -18.59 5.40
N LEU A 51 -18.94 -17.27 5.58
CA LEU A 51 -18.71 -16.61 6.85
C LEU A 51 -20.02 -16.10 7.46
N THR A 52 -20.05 -16.00 8.78
CA THR A 52 -21.11 -15.29 9.51
C THR A 52 -21.06 -13.79 9.21
N THR A 53 -22.18 -13.10 9.47
CA THR A 53 -22.26 -11.64 9.32
C THR A 53 -21.19 -10.91 10.13
N VAL A 54 -20.89 -11.40 11.35
CA VAL A 54 -19.87 -10.80 12.23
C VAL A 54 -18.47 -10.95 11.63
N GLU A 55 -18.13 -12.13 11.12
CA GLU A 55 -16.82 -12.38 10.48
C GLU A 55 -16.64 -11.53 9.21
N LYS A 56 -17.69 -11.36 8.40
CA LYS A 56 -17.66 -10.46 7.24
C LYS A 56 -17.41 -9.01 7.65
N ALA A 57 -18.11 -8.51 8.68
CA ALA A 57 -17.90 -7.16 9.20
C ALA A 57 -16.45 -6.94 9.70
N ILE A 58 -15.84 -7.96 10.30
CA ILE A 58 -14.43 -7.93 10.70
C ILE A 58 -13.51 -7.82 9.48
N ILE A 59 -13.76 -8.61 8.43
CA ILE A 59 -12.97 -8.56 7.19
C ILE A 59 -13.09 -7.20 6.52
N ASP A 60 -14.30 -6.64 6.44
CA ASP A 60 -14.54 -5.30 5.89
C ASP A 60 -13.77 -4.23 6.64
N THR A 61 -13.81 -4.28 7.98
CA THR A 61 -13.04 -3.38 8.84
C THR A 61 -11.54 -3.51 8.54
N ARG A 62 -11.01 -4.73 8.41
CA ARG A 62 -9.60 -4.96 8.08
C ARG A 62 -9.24 -4.43 6.68
N ARG A 63 -10.11 -4.63 5.68
CA ARG A 63 -9.92 -4.09 4.32
C ARG A 63 -9.93 -2.56 4.33
N ASN A 64 -10.78 -1.94 5.13
CA ASN A 64 -10.81 -0.49 5.30
C ASN A 64 -9.53 0.02 6.00
N ASN A 65 -9.06 -0.67 7.04
CA ASN A 65 -7.78 -0.36 7.69
C ASN A 65 -6.62 -0.43 6.70
N MET A 66 -6.59 -1.41 5.80
CA MET A 66 -5.56 -1.47 4.74
C MET A 66 -5.60 -0.26 3.80
N LYS A 67 -6.79 0.25 3.45
CA LYS A 67 -6.93 1.48 2.65
C LYS A 67 -6.41 2.69 3.42
N VAL A 68 -6.67 2.78 4.72
CA VAL A 68 -6.17 3.87 5.59
C VAL A 68 -4.65 3.79 5.72
N MET A 69 -4.09 2.61 5.99
CA MET A 69 -2.64 2.39 6.06
C MET A 69 -1.95 2.79 4.77
N ARG A 70 -2.51 2.45 3.60
CA ARG A 70 -1.97 2.89 2.31
C ARG A 70 -1.93 4.42 2.20
N LYS A 71 -3.02 5.10 2.55
CA LYS A 71 -3.08 6.58 2.51
C LYS A 71 -2.06 7.21 3.48
N LEU A 72 -1.90 6.63 4.67
CA LEU A 72 -0.91 7.09 5.65
C LEU A 72 0.51 6.88 5.12
N TYR A 73 0.79 5.71 4.53
CA TYR A 73 2.07 5.40 3.90
C TYR A 73 2.43 6.40 2.79
N GLU A 74 1.47 6.74 1.93
CA GLU A 74 1.66 7.76 0.89
C GLU A 74 1.88 9.16 1.47
N LYS A 75 1.22 9.52 2.58
CA LYS A 75 1.43 10.81 3.27
C LYS A 75 2.80 10.92 3.92
N MET A 76 3.27 9.86 4.58
CA MET A 76 4.57 9.84 5.26
C MET A 76 5.74 10.06 4.29
N GLN A 77 5.55 9.76 3.00
CA GLN A 77 6.53 10.01 1.95
C GLN A 77 6.68 11.50 1.55
N GLY A 78 5.97 12.43 2.22
CA GLY A 78 6.25 13.87 2.17
C GLY A 78 5.62 14.70 1.02
N LYS A 79 5.01 14.08 0.00
CA LYS A 79 4.46 14.69 -1.26
C LYS A 79 5.50 15.41 -2.17
N PRO A 80 5.20 15.64 -3.47
CA PRO A 80 4.45 14.81 -4.41
C PRO A 80 5.41 13.97 -5.27
N ILE A 81 4.93 12.86 -5.82
CA ILE A 81 5.58 12.32 -7.04
C ILE A 81 5.24 13.29 -8.17
N PRO A 82 6.22 13.88 -8.86
CA PRO A 82 5.93 14.71 -10.03
C PRO A 82 5.12 13.86 -11.02
N LYS A 83 3.97 14.40 -11.46
CA LYS A 83 3.33 13.91 -12.68
C LYS A 83 4.35 14.09 -13.79
N ILE A 84 4.97 13.01 -14.21
CA ILE A 84 5.73 12.99 -15.45
C ILE A 84 4.66 13.13 -16.54
N LEU A 85 4.72 14.26 -17.26
CA LEU A 85 3.99 14.53 -18.49
C LEU A 85 4.28 13.43 -19.52
#